data_AF-A0A0C4EW47-F1
#
_entry.id   AF-A0A0C4EW47-F1
#
_cell.length_a   1.000
_cell.length_b   1.000
_cell.length_c   1.000
_cell.angle_alpha   90.00
_cell.angle_beta   90.00
_cell.angle_gamma   90.00
#
_symmetry.space_group_name_H-M   'P 1'
#
loop_
_entity.id
_entity.type
_entity.pdbx_description
1 polymer ?
#
loop_
_entity_poly.entity_id
_entity_poly.type
_entity_poly.pdbx_seq_one_letter_code
_entity_poly.pdbx_strand_id
1 'polypeptide(L)'
;MHGPLDHHSSTRLSFAGHDGPFGAFCVKRIASAGLSEGLGDMRPLDMERAEDHIANKTREIVPGLIVGGMELSEFDGSARMGPTFGAMLLSGKRAAEVALQSLGRVKVEEGEVVASAK
;
A
#
# COMPACT_ATOMS: atom_id res chain seq x y z
N MET A 1 29.86 6.34 -9.73
CA MET A 1 28.51 5.76 -9.62
C MET A 1 27.63 6.84 -9.01
N HIS A 2 26.60 7.31 -9.72
CA HIS A 2 25.61 8.21 -9.13
C HIS A 2 24.74 7.38 -8.18
N GLY A 3 24.48 7.86 -6.97
CA GLY A 3 23.61 7.17 -6.00
C GLY A 3 22.16 7.08 -6.50
N PRO A 4 21.27 6.42 -5.74
CA PRO A 4 19.84 6.46 -6.04
C PRO A 4 19.33 7.91 -6.06
N LEU A 5 18.34 8.19 -6.92
CA LEU A 5 17.69 9.50 -7.01
C LEU A 5 16.48 9.56 -6.09
N ASP A 6 16.36 10.64 -5.34
CA ASP A 6 15.26 10.84 -4.40
C ASP A 6 14.08 11.55 -5.07
N HIS A 7 12.86 11.09 -4.75
CA HIS A 7 11.62 11.70 -5.20
C HIS A 7 10.73 12.02 -3.99
N HIS A 8 10.40 13.29 -3.82
CA HIS A 8 9.54 13.74 -2.73
C HIS A 8 8.07 13.69 -3.15
N SER A 9 7.24 13.08 -2.31
CA SER A 9 5.79 13.12 -2.45
C SER A 9 5.13 13.07 -1.08
N SER A 10 4.03 13.80 -0.92
CA SER A 10 3.23 13.86 0.31
C SER A 10 2.44 12.58 0.57
N THR A 11 2.09 11.85 -0.49
CA THR A 11 1.39 10.57 -0.43
C THR A 11 1.96 9.64 -1.51
N ARG A 12 2.20 8.39 -1.14
CA ARG A 12 2.64 7.31 -2.03
C ARG A 12 1.63 6.17 -1.99
N LEU A 13 1.38 5.59 -3.15
CA LEU A 13 0.59 4.38 -3.30
C LEU A 13 1.52 3.24 -3.69
N SER A 14 1.57 2.18 -2.88
CA SER A 14 2.37 0.99 -3.16
C SER A 14 1.48 -0.18 -3.59
N PHE A 15 1.82 -0.73 -4.75
CA PHE A 15 1.16 -1.86 -5.41
C PHE A 15 2.21 -2.80 -6.03
N ALA A 16 3.27 -3.11 -5.27
CA ALA A 16 4.41 -3.89 -5.75
C ALA A 16 4.12 -5.41 -5.87
N GLY A 17 2.87 -5.83 -5.71
CA GLY A 17 2.48 -7.24 -5.70
C GLY A 17 2.95 -7.98 -4.44
N HIS A 18 2.78 -9.30 -4.45
CA HIS A 18 3.15 -10.17 -3.34
C HIS A 18 4.66 -10.43 -3.26
N ASP A 19 5.11 -11.24 -2.30
CA ASP A 19 6.53 -11.51 -2.07
C ASP A 19 7.27 -12.04 -3.32
N GLY A 20 8.52 -11.60 -3.48
CA GLY A 20 9.41 -11.85 -4.60
C GLY A 20 10.64 -10.92 -4.57
N PRO A 21 11.56 -11.02 -5.55
CA PRO A 21 12.78 -10.19 -5.58
C PRO A 21 12.49 -8.68 -5.68
N PHE A 22 11.40 -8.31 -6.35
CA PHE A 22 10.91 -6.93 -6.46
C PHE A 22 9.56 -6.71 -5.77
N GLY A 23 8.99 -7.79 -5.24
CA GLY A 23 7.64 -7.82 -4.71
C GLY A 23 7.58 -7.38 -3.25
N ALA A 24 6.43 -6.85 -2.86
CA ALA A 24 6.13 -6.43 -1.49
C ALA A 24 7.18 -5.44 -0.90
N PHE A 25 7.72 -4.56 -1.73
CA PHE A 25 8.87 -3.73 -1.38
C PHE A 25 8.60 -2.80 -0.19
N CYS A 26 7.50 -2.04 -0.22
CA CYS A 26 7.22 -1.05 0.81
C CYS A 26 6.86 -1.71 2.15
N VAL A 27 6.10 -2.80 2.13
CA VAL A 27 5.73 -3.54 3.34
C VAL A 27 6.95 -4.23 3.98
N LYS A 28 7.86 -4.81 3.19
CA LYS A 28 9.15 -5.30 3.68
C LYS A 28 10.02 -4.19 4.24
N ARG A 29 10.01 -3.02 3.59
CA ARG A 29 10.79 -1.87 4.07
C ARG A 29 10.27 -1.36 5.41
N ILE A 30 8.95 -1.31 5.60
CA ILE A 30 8.31 -0.98 6.89
C ILE A 30 8.72 -1.98 7.97
N ALA A 31 8.62 -3.28 7.69
CA ALA A 31 9.02 -4.32 8.64
C ALA A 31 10.51 -4.21 9.03
N SER A 32 11.41 -4.05 8.05
CA SER A 32 12.85 -3.86 8.31
C SER A 32 13.19 -2.53 9.00
N ALA A 33 12.31 -1.53 8.94
CA ALA A 33 12.44 -0.27 9.65
C ALA A 33 11.88 -0.31 11.08
N GLY A 34 11.27 -1.42 11.50
CA GLY A 34 10.64 -1.56 12.82
C GLY A 34 9.34 -0.77 12.96
N LEU A 35 8.69 -0.43 11.84
CA LEU A 35 7.43 0.32 11.81
C LEU A 35 6.19 -0.60 11.80
N SER A 36 6.38 -1.92 11.81
CA SER A 36 5.34 -2.92 12.02
C SER A 36 5.86 -4.05 12.91
N GLU A 37 4.95 -4.85 13.48
CA GLU A 37 5.28 -6.04 14.29
C GLU A 37 5.85 -7.20 13.44
N GLY A 38 5.95 -7.02 12.12
CA GLY A 38 6.38 -8.03 11.16
C GLY A 38 5.56 -7.99 9.87
N LEU A 39 5.75 -9.00 9.02
CA LEU A 39 4.86 -9.30 7.90
C LEU A 39 3.88 -10.39 8.34
N GLY A 40 2.65 -10.34 7.81
CA GLY A 40 1.63 -11.35 8.07
C GLY A 40 1.77 -12.63 7.22
N ASP A 41 2.57 -12.54 6.16
CA ASP A 41 2.81 -13.53 5.10
C ASP A 41 1.54 -13.96 4.34
N MET A 42 1.57 -13.86 3.01
CA MET A 42 0.44 -14.25 2.17
C MET A 42 0.06 -15.73 2.38
N ARG A 43 -1.23 -15.96 2.62
CA ARG A 43 -1.80 -17.28 2.95
C ARG A 43 -2.21 -18.06 1.69
N PRO A 44 -2.50 -19.38 1.82
CA PRO A 44 -2.97 -20.20 0.72
C PRO A 44 -4.20 -19.64 0.00
N LEU A 45 -4.47 -20.18 -1.19
CA LEU A 45 -5.50 -19.67 -2.08
C LEU A 45 -6.91 -19.88 -1.51
N ASP A 46 -7.65 -18.79 -1.37
CA ASP A 46 -9.06 -18.73 -1.00
C ASP A 46 -9.63 -17.48 -1.67
N MET A 47 -10.28 -17.66 -2.83
CA MET A 47 -10.63 -16.54 -3.71
C MET A 47 -11.60 -15.58 -3.03
N GLU A 48 -12.68 -16.09 -2.45
CA GLU A 48 -13.74 -15.29 -1.85
C GLU A 48 -13.18 -14.41 -0.72
N ARG A 49 -12.41 -15.02 0.20
CA ARG A 49 -11.80 -14.26 1.30
C ARG A 49 -10.73 -13.29 0.83
N ALA A 50 -9.93 -13.68 -0.17
CA ALA A 50 -8.87 -12.82 -0.70
C ALA A 50 -9.46 -11.59 -1.40
N GLU A 51 -10.46 -11.78 -2.26
CA GLU A 51 -11.06 -10.68 -3.01
C GLU A 51 -11.70 -9.65 -2.07
N ASP A 52 -12.51 -10.11 -1.12
CA ASP A 52 -13.15 -9.25 -0.14
C ASP A 52 -12.14 -8.53 0.75
N HIS A 53 -11.11 -9.23 1.22
CA HIS A 53 -10.09 -8.62 2.07
C HIS A 53 -9.32 -7.53 1.32
N ILE A 54 -8.84 -7.80 0.10
CA ILE A 54 -8.05 -6.82 -0.66
C ILE A 54 -8.89 -5.60 -1.04
N ALA A 55 -10.12 -5.81 -1.52
CA ALA A 55 -11.01 -4.71 -1.88
C ALA A 55 -11.36 -3.83 -0.67
N ASN A 56 -11.58 -4.44 0.51
CA ASN A 56 -12.06 -3.74 1.69
C ASN A 56 -10.98 -3.26 2.67
N LYS A 57 -9.75 -3.76 2.62
CA LYS A 57 -8.69 -3.38 3.58
C LYS A 57 -7.59 -2.49 3.03
N THR A 58 -7.66 -2.15 1.74
CA THR A 58 -6.77 -1.16 1.13
C THR A 58 -6.85 0.16 1.89
N ARG A 59 -5.70 0.61 2.42
CA ARG A 59 -5.62 1.73 3.37
C ARG A 59 -4.22 2.30 3.47
N GLU A 60 -4.14 3.44 4.15
CA GLU A 60 -2.91 4.00 4.67
C GLU A 60 -2.40 3.14 5.83
N ILE A 61 -1.23 2.52 5.67
CA ILE A 61 -0.64 1.64 6.71
C ILE A 61 0.30 2.40 7.64
N VAL A 62 0.96 3.43 7.12
CA VAL A 62 1.72 4.43 7.86
C VAL A 62 1.45 5.80 7.22
N PRO A 63 1.59 6.92 7.96
CA PRO A 63 1.32 8.25 7.42
C PRO A 63 2.04 8.51 6.09
N GLY A 64 1.27 8.83 5.04
CA GLY A 64 1.76 9.11 3.69
C GLY A 64 2.00 7.88 2.80
N LEU A 65 1.75 6.66 3.28
CA LEU A 65 1.93 5.42 2.50
C LEU A 65 0.68 4.54 2.53
N ILE A 66 0.03 4.48 1.37
CA ILE A 66 -1.15 3.66 1.11
C ILE A 66 -0.70 2.38 0.44
N VAL A 67 -1.16 1.24 0.95
CA VAL A 67 -0.86 -0.07 0.38
C VAL A 67 -2.15 -0.75 -0.04
N GLY A 68 -2.13 -1.29 -1.25
CA GLY A 68 -3.22 -2.03 -1.85
C GLY A 68 -2.73 -3.19 -2.71
N GLY A 69 -3.68 -3.84 -3.38
CA GLY A 69 -3.41 -5.02 -4.20
C GLY A 69 -2.79 -6.16 -3.41
N MET A 70 -2.07 -7.04 -4.12
CA MET A 70 -1.43 -8.21 -3.51
C MET A 70 -0.24 -7.87 -2.60
N GLU A 71 0.18 -6.61 -2.52
CA GLU A 71 1.17 -6.21 -1.50
C GLU A 71 0.53 -6.14 -0.11
N LEU A 72 -0.76 -5.81 -0.03
CA LEU A 72 -1.50 -5.77 1.22
C LEU A 72 -1.66 -7.16 1.85
N SER A 73 -1.72 -8.23 1.04
CA SER A 73 -1.81 -9.59 1.57
C SER A 73 -0.57 -10.02 2.34
N GLU A 74 0.61 -9.50 1.97
CA GLU A 74 1.87 -9.77 2.70
C GLU A 74 1.91 -9.02 4.03
N PHE A 75 1.34 -7.81 4.06
CA PHE A 75 1.26 -7.04 5.30
C PHE A 75 0.23 -7.61 6.27
N ASP A 76 -1.00 -7.87 5.80
CA ASP A 76 -2.11 -8.32 6.65
C ASP A 76 -2.15 -9.83 6.85
N GLY A 77 -1.38 -10.61 6.09
CA GLY A 77 -1.42 -12.07 6.11
C GLY A 77 -2.70 -12.66 5.55
N SER A 78 -3.21 -12.11 4.44
CA SER A 78 -4.47 -12.57 3.83
C SER A 78 -4.24 -13.68 2.79
N ALA A 79 -5.31 -14.40 2.46
CA ALA A 79 -5.30 -15.38 1.37
C ALA A 79 -4.98 -14.72 0.01
N ARG A 80 -4.51 -15.54 -0.92
CA ARG A 80 -4.35 -15.15 -2.34
C ARG A 80 -5.59 -15.50 -3.17
N MET A 81 -5.88 -14.68 -4.17
CA MET A 81 -7.06 -14.86 -5.05
C MET A 81 -6.77 -15.68 -6.32
N GLY A 82 -5.51 -15.83 -6.73
CA GLY A 82 -5.18 -16.57 -7.96
C GLY A 82 -5.47 -15.74 -9.23
N PRO A 83 -5.99 -16.34 -10.32
CA PRO A 83 -6.16 -15.67 -11.62
C PRO A 83 -7.47 -14.87 -11.70
N THR A 84 -7.80 -14.11 -10.67
CA THR A 84 -8.94 -13.17 -10.65
C THR A 84 -8.44 -11.76 -10.35
N PHE A 85 -9.07 -10.75 -10.94
CA PHE A 85 -8.57 -9.37 -10.93
C PHE A 85 -9.57 -8.37 -10.34
N GLY A 86 -10.77 -8.81 -9.93
CA GLY A 86 -11.84 -7.93 -9.45
C GLY A 86 -11.39 -7.08 -8.26
N ALA A 87 -10.78 -7.71 -7.26
CA ALA A 87 -10.30 -6.98 -6.09
C ALA A 87 -9.11 -6.06 -6.39
N MET A 88 -8.30 -6.33 -7.41
CA MET A 88 -7.21 -5.42 -7.80
C MET A 88 -7.76 -4.08 -8.31
N LEU A 89 -8.81 -4.13 -9.13
CA LEU A 89 -9.47 -2.93 -9.65
C LEU A 89 -10.16 -2.15 -8.53
N LEU A 90 -10.89 -2.84 -7.65
CA LEU A 90 -11.57 -2.22 -6.51
C LEU A 90 -10.58 -1.65 -5.49
N SER A 91 -9.48 -2.35 -5.23
CA SER A 91 -8.38 -1.88 -4.39
C SER A 91 -7.75 -0.61 -4.96
N GLY A 92 -7.48 -0.55 -6.26
CA GLY A 92 -6.97 0.65 -6.91
C GLY A 92 -7.91 1.86 -6.76
N LYS A 93 -9.21 1.64 -6.99
CA LYS A 93 -10.24 2.67 -6.78
C LYS A 93 -10.24 3.18 -5.33
N ARG A 94 -10.26 2.26 -4.37
CA ARG A 94 -10.25 2.60 -2.94
C ARG A 94 -8.97 3.33 -2.54
N ALA A 95 -7.82 2.93 -3.06
CA ALA A 95 -6.56 3.60 -2.75
C ALA A 95 -6.54 5.04 -3.27
N ALA A 96 -7.14 5.31 -4.43
CA ALA A 96 -7.31 6.67 -4.93
C ALA A 96 -8.22 7.50 -4.02
N GLU A 97 -9.33 6.94 -3.53
CA GLU A 97 -10.23 7.60 -2.58
C GLU A 97 -9.51 7.92 -1.26
N VAL A 98 -8.72 6.99 -0.72
CA VAL A 98 -7.90 7.20 0.49
C VAL A 98 -6.79 8.22 0.24
N ALA A 99 -6.18 8.23 -0.95
CA ALA A 99 -5.16 9.20 -1.31
C ALA A 99 -5.73 10.63 -1.36
N LEU A 100 -6.93 10.80 -1.92
CA LEU A 100 -7.62 12.11 -1.91
C LEU A 100 -7.90 12.58 -0.48
N GLN A 101 -8.30 11.67 0.41
CA GLN A 101 -8.51 11.99 1.83
C GLN A 101 -7.19 12.37 2.52
N SER A 102 -6.10 11.63 2.25
CA SER A 102 -4.76 11.91 2.77
C SER A 102 -4.26 13.29 2.30
N LEU A 103 -4.41 13.60 1.02
CA LEU A 103 -4.07 14.91 0.47
C LEU A 103 -4.91 16.03 1.07
N GLY A 104 -6.19 15.79 1.39
CA GLY A 104 -7.03 16.77 2.09
C GLY A 104 -6.52 17.16 3.49
N ARG A 105 -5.70 16.31 4.12
CA ARG A 105 -5.05 16.62 5.41
C ARG A 105 -3.82 17.51 5.23
N VAL A 106 -3.29 17.65 4.02
CA VAL A 106 -2.04 18.35 3.74
C VAL A 106 -2.32 19.52 2.82
N LYS A 107 -2.03 20.74 3.28
CA LYS A 107 -2.12 21.93 2.41
C LYS A 107 -0.89 21.95 1.51
N VAL A 108 -1.10 21.85 0.20
CA VAL A 108 -0.06 21.93 -0.82
C VAL A 108 -0.22 23.22 -1.60
N GLU A 109 0.83 24.06 -1.64
CA GLU A 109 0.89 25.29 -2.43
C GLU A 109 2.12 25.20 -3.34
N GLU A 110 1.96 25.45 -4.65
CA GLU A 110 3.05 25.42 -5.66
C GLU A 110 3.93 24.14 -5.66
N GLY A 111 3.38 23.01 -5.22
CA GLY A 111 4.10 21.72 -5.16
C GLY A 111 4.84 21.48 -3.83
N GLU A 112 4.77 22.41 -2.88
CA GLU A 112 5.33 22.27 -1.54
C GLU A 112 4.24 22.04 -0.49
N VAL A 113 4.56 21.21 0.51
CA VAL A 113 3.70 20.96 1.66
C VAL A 113 3.84 22.11 2.65
N VAL A 114 2.85 22.99 2.71
CA VAL A 114 2.89 24.22 3.53
C VAL A 114 2.21 24.07 4.90
N ALA A 115 1.32 23.09 5.08
CA ALA A 115 0.73 22.76 6.38
C ALA A 115 0.20 21.32 6.41
N SER A 116 0.15 20.72 7.60
CA SER A 116 -0.51 19.42 7.82
C SER A 116 -1.51 19.54 8.96
N ALA A 117 -2.76 19.16 8.72
CA ALA A 117 -3.79 19.04 9.75
C ALA A 117 -3.45 17.84 10.64
N LYS A 118 -3.28 18.11 11.94
CA LYS A 118 -2.91 17.12 12.96
C LYS A 118 -4.07 16.21 13.32
#